data_AF-A0A2M8LPS6-F1
#
_entry.id   AF-A0A2M8LPS6-F1
#
_cell.length_a   1.000
_cell.length_b   1.000
_cell.length_c   1.000
_cell.angle_alpha   90.00
_cell.angle_beta   90.00
_cell.angle_gamma   90.00
#
_symmetry.space_group_name_H-M   'P 1'
#
loop_
_entity.id
_entity.type
_entity.pdbx_description
1 polymer ?
#
loop_
_entity_poly.entity_id
_entity_poly.type
_entity_poly.pdbx_seq_one_letter_code
_entity_poly.pdbx_strand_id
1 'polypeptide(L)'
;MTEISRRTALKHAAGITGAAALGTALLPAAPAAADDRFGKAVEEARRTQRKIRTGEPSANGWEMEKAADSGGAVWTRPVSGTDFGVATRIEGPGTVLVHVIRRFHYEISALEEGDVTGWTHPDAVEAGLAESNLASGTAVSIRPGHYPRGARGGFFPGELTVVRDILAELEGVVRWGGDERTPHEALFFLGVPPGDPRLNKAVGKLERWAYEPEAGAGTHVDVFSPQRRKEARALRERQRSV
;
A
#
# COMPACT_ATOMS: atom_id res chain seq x y z
N MET A 1 8.47 -12.38 -32.78
CA MET A 1 8.93 -11.08 -33.35
C MET A 1 8.04 -10.82 -34.54
N THR A 2 7.09 -9.88 -34.49
CA THR A 2 7.33 -8.44 -34.49
C THR A 2 6.20 -7.67 -33.81
N GLU A 3 6.59 -6.54 -33.22
CA GLU A 3 5.82 -5.70 -32.31
C GLU A 3 4.61 -5.00 -32.93
N ILE A 4 3.52 -4.93 -32.15
CA ILE A 4 2.39 -4.04 -32.42
C ILE A 4 2.71 -2.68 -31.77
N SER A 5 3.10 -1.74 -32.63
CA SER A 5 3.46 -0.36 -32.28
C SER A 5 2.24 0.45 -31.78
N ARG A 6 2.44 1.16 -30.65
CA ARG A 6 1.45 1.94 -29.87
C ARG A 6 0.94 3.22 -30.56
N ARG A 7 0.86 3.28 -31.90
CA ARG A 7 0.49 4.49 -32.66
C ARG A 7 -0.82 4.39 -33.48
N THR A 8 -1.57 3.30 -33.36
CA THR A 8 -2.75 3.07 -34.22
C THR A 8 -4.11 3.27 -33.51
N ALA A 9 -4.15 3.65 -32.23
CA ALA A 9 -5.41 3.75 -31.47
C ALA A 9 -5.99 5.18 -31.32
N LEU A 10 -5.56 6.16 -32.13
CA LEU A 10 -5.97 7.57 -31.98
C LEU A 10 -6.34 8.19 -33.34
N LYS A 11 -7.39 7.69 -34.02
CA LYS A 11 -7.93 8.33 -35.23
C LYS A 11 -9.45 8.17 -35.45
N HIS A 12 -10.28 8.28 -34.42
CA HIS A 12 -11.73 8.50 -34.65
C HIS A 12 -12.34 9.49 -33.66
N ALA A 13 -12.11 10.78 -33.90
CA ALA A 13 -12.98 11.87 -33.44
C ALA A 13 -12.66 13.14 -34.24
N ALA A 14 -13.22 13.27 -35.44
CA ALA A 14 -13.25 14.52 -36.17
C ALA A 14 -14.52 14.57 -37.03
N GLY A 15 -15.45 15.45 -36.68
CA GLY A 15 -16.63 15.68 -37.50
C GLY A 15 -17.67 16.55 -36.82
N ILE A 16 -17.41 17.84 -36.62
CA ILE A 16 -18.45 18.88 -36.61
C ILE A 16 -17.87 20.15 -37.23
N THR A 17 -18.33 20.48 -38.44
CA THR A 17 -18.09 21.77 -39.10
C THR A 17 -19.43 22.44 -39.34
N GLY A 18 -19.67 23.56 -38.63
CA GLY A 18 -20.38 24.78 -39.05
C GLY A 18 -21.87 24.74 -39.44
N ALA A 19 -22.70 25.49 -38.70
CA ALA A 19 -23.51 26.61 -39.24
C ALA A 19 -24.27 27.34 -38.11
N ALA A 20 -24.17 28.68 -38.10
CA ALA A 20 -25.00 29.55 -37.28
C ALA A 20 -26.32 29.85 -38.01
N ALA A 21 -27.45 29.62 -37.35
CA ALA A 21 -28.74 30.17 -37.74
C ALA A 21 -29.56 30.51 -36.48
N LEU A 22 -30.01 31.75 -36.40
CA LEU A 22 -30.93 32.28 -35.39
C LEU A 22 -32.27 31.54 -35.49
N GLY A 23 -32.73 30.96 -34.37
CA GLY A 23 -34.05 30.36 -34.27
C GLY A 23 -34.34 29.92 -32.84
N THR A 24 -35.26 30.62 -32.17
CA THR A 24 -35.86 30.21 -30.90
C THR A 24 -36.62 28.91 -31.12
N ALA A 25 -35.96 27.79 -30.89
CA ALA A 25 -36.58 26.47 -30.84
C ALA A 25 -36.13 25.79 -29.55
N LEU A 26 -37.13 25.45 -28.73
CA LEU A 26 -37.01 24.62 -27.54
C LEU A 26 -36.07 23.45 -27.82
N LEU A 27 -34.92 23.41 -27.14
CA LEU A 27 -34.13 22.20 -27.05
C LEU A 27 -35.03 21.12 -26.45
N PRO A 28 -35.25 19.96 -27.09
CA PRO A 28 -35.81 18.84 -26.38
C PRO A 28 -34.78 18.48 -25.31
N ALA A 29 -35.20 18.50 -24.04
CA ALA A 29 -34.43 17.91 -22.96
C ALA A 29 -34.09 16.47 -23.38
N ALA A 30 -32.81 16.21 -23.67
CA ALA A 30 -32.34 14.85 -23.78
C ALA A 30 -32.70 14.16 -22.46
N PRO A 31 -33.46 13.05 -22.48
CA PRO A 31 -33.91 12.44 -21.25
C PRO A 31 -32.67 12.00 -20.46
N ALA A 32 -32.65 12.40 -19.19
CA ALA A 32 -31.75 11.91 -18.18
C ALA A 32 -32.03 10.42 -17.91
N ALA A 33 -31.72 9.55 -18.87
CA ALA A 33 -31.45 8.15 -18.61
C ALA A 33 -29.97 8.07 -18.22
N ALA A 34 -29.66 8.50 -16.99
CA ALA A 34 -28.46 8.01 -16.32
C ALA A 34 -28.54 6.48 -16.37
N ASP A 35 -27.60 5.86 -17.09
CA ASP A 35 -27.63 4.45 -17.47
C ASP A 35 -27.87 3.55 -16.25
N ASP A 36 -29.07 2.97 -16.13
CA ASP A 36 -29.52 2.09 -15.04
C ASP A 36 -28.56 0.90 -14.82
N ARG A 37 -27.76 0.56 -15.84
CA ARG A 37 -26.69 -0.45 -15.75
C ARG A 37 -25.57 -0.03 -14.80
N PHE A 38 -25.17 1.25 -14.82
CA PHE A 38 -24.15 1.76 -13.91
C PHE A 38 -24.65 1.75 -12.47
N GLY A 39 -25.90 2.17 -12.25
CA GLY A 39 -26.55 2.12 -10.94
C GLY A 39 -26.60 0.69 -10.37
N LYS A 40 -27.01 -0.28 -11.19
CA LYS A 40 -27.04 -1.70 -10.81
C LYS A 40 -25.65 -2.27 -10.49
N ALA A 41 -24.64 -1.94 -11.31
CA ALA A 41 -23.27 -2.39 -11.08
C ALA A 41 -22.68 -1.81 -9.77
N VAL A 42 -22.94 -0.54 -9.48
CA VAL A 42 -22.51 0.09 -8.21
C VAL A 42 -23.19 -0.55 -7.00
N GLU A 43 -24.48 -0.84 -7.08
CA GLU A 43 -25.19 -1.52 -5.99
C GLU A 43 -24.73 -2.97 -5.77
N GLU A 44 -24.45 -3.70 -6.84
CA GLU A 44 -23.87 -5.04 -6.77
C GLU A 44 -22.48 -5.00 -6.10
N ALA A 45 -21.61 -4.10 -6.54
CA ALA A 45 -20.30 -3.90 -5.92
C ALA A 45 -20.40 -3.55 -4.42
N ARG A 46 -21.34 -2.68 -4.04
CA ARG A 46 -21.62 -2.34 -2.63
C ARG A 46 -22.10 -3.55 -1.83
N ARG A 47 -22.94 -4.42 -2.41
CA ARG A 47 -23.41 -5.65 -1.74
C ARG A 47 -22.27 -6.63 -1.54
N THR A 48 -21.43 -6.82 -2.55
CA THR A 48 -20.23 -7.67 -2.46
C THR A 48 -19.28 -7.14 -1.40
N GLN A 49 -19.00 -5.83 -1.40
CA GLN A 49 -18.16 -5.19 -0.41
C GLN A 49 -18.69 -5.36 1.02
N ARG A 50 -20.01 -5.23 1.24
CA ARG A 50 -20.64 -5.46 2.56
C ARG A 50 -20.48 -6.89 3.07
N LYS A 51 -20.46 -7.88 2.19
CA LYS A 51 -20.25 -9.29 2.58
C LYS A 51 -18.81 -9.57 3.01
N ILE A 52 -17.86 -8.87 2.39
CA ILE A 52 -16.42 -9.07 2.62
C ILE A 52 -15.95 -8.32 3.86
N ARG A 53 -16.54 -7.15 4.16
CA ARG A 53 -16.23 -6.42 5.38
C ARG A 53 -16.61 -7.22 6.63
N THR A 54 -15.81 -7.06 7.67
CA THR A 54 -16.07 -7.65 8.99
C THR A 54 -17.02 -6.78 9.82
N GLY A 55 -17.02 -5.47 9.58
CA GLY A 55 -17.64 -4.47 10.46
C GLY A 55 -16.76 -4.12 11.65
N GLU A 56 -15.54 -4.66 11.71
CA GLU A 56 -14.61 -4.52 12.82
C GLU A 56 -13.28 -3.90 12.34
N PRO A 57 -12.81 -2.84 13.00
CA PRO A 57 -11.51 -2.27 12.68
C PRO A 57 -10.38 -3.10 13.29
N SER A 58 -9.24 -3.14 12.60
CA SER A 58 -7.97 -3.62 13.14
C SER A 58 -7.39 -2.63 14.17
N ALA A 59 -6.27 -2.99 14.80
CA ALA A 59 -5.62 -2.18 15.83
C ALA A 59 -5.24 -0.76 15.36
N ASN A 60 -4.95 -0.56 14.06
CA ASN A 60 -4.69 0.77 13.51
C ASN A 60 -5.95 1.48 12.98
N GLY A 61 -7.14 0.96 13.27
CA GLY A 61 -8.43 1.61 12.96
C GLY A 61 -8.92 1.38 11.52
N TRP A 62 -8.30 0.48 10.75
CA TRP A 62 -8.72 0.18 9.39
C TRP A 62 -9.71 -0.99 9.35
N GLU A 63 -10.74 -0.89 8.50
CA GLU A 63 -11.73 -1.95 8.31
C GLU A 63 -11.05 -3.27 7.88
N MET A 64 -11.29 -4.34 8.64
CA MET A 64 -10.83 -5.69 8.29
C MET A 64 -11.74 -6.33 7.24
N GLU A 65 -11.15 -7.16 6.39
CA GLU A 65 -11.83 -7.84 5.28
C GLU A 65 -11.65 -9.36 5.40
N LYS A 66 -12.70 -10.11 5.06
CA LYS A 66 -12.78 -11.59 5.10
C LYS A 66 -12.17 -12.26 3.88
N ALA A 67 -11.85 -11.50 2.83
CA ALA A 67 -11.23 -12.02 1.62
C ALA A 67 -10.41 -10.93 0.91
N ALA A 68 -9.26 -11.32 0.38
CA ALA A 68 -8.51 -10.54 -0.60
C ALA A 68 -9.03 -10.83 -2.03
N ASP A 69 -8.76 -9.93 -2.98
CA ASP A 69 -9.03 -10.10 -4.41
C ASP A 69 -10.49 -10.44 -4.77
N SER A 70 -11.43 -10.07 -3.89
CA SER A 70 -12.84 -10.48 -3.98
C SER A 70 -13.81 -9.31 -4.18
N GLY A 71 -13.33 -8.14 -4.60
CA GLY A 71 -14.14 -6.91 -4.70
C GLY A 71 -14.18 -6.08 -3.40
N GLY A 72 -13.31 -6.41 -2.45
CA GLY A 72 -12.95 -5.56 -1.32
C GLY A 72 -11.87 -4.53 -1.68
N ALA A 73 -11.29 -3.92 -0.66
CA ALA A 73 -10.17 -2.99 -0.82
C ALA A 73 -8.81 -3.66 -0.59
N VAL A 74 -8.76 -4.96 -0.28
CA VAL A 74 -7.51 -5.73 -0.24
C VAL A 74 -7.29 -6.48 -1.55
N TRP A 75 -6.16 -6.23 -2.20
CA TRP A 75 -5.80 -6.81 -3.49
C TRP A 75 -4.31 -7.19 -3.55
N THR A 76 -4.02 -8.27 -4.27
CA THR A 76 -2.66 -8.71 -4.58
C THR A 76 -2.00 -7.73 -5.53
N ARG A 77 -0.86 -7.18 -5.10
CA ARG A 77 -0.05 -6.24 -5.90
C ARG A 77 1.33 -6.83 -6.17
N PRO A 78 1.87 -6.69 -7.39
CA PRO A 78 3.23 -7.12 -7.68
C PRO A 78 4.24 -6.29 -6.90
N VAL A 79 5.31 -6.92 -6.44
CA VAL A 79 6.44 -6.25 -5.79
C VAL A 79 7.52 -6.05 -6.85
N SER A 80 7.79 -4.80 -7.23
CA SER A 80 8.79 -4.53 -8.28
C SER A 80 10.17 -5.00 -7.84
N GLY A 81 10.85 -5.77 -8.68
CA GLY A 81 12.13 -6.38 -8.37
C GLY A 81 12.04 -7.86 -8.01
N THR A 82 10.85 -8.38 -7.77
CA THR A 82 10.58 -9.80 -7.52
C THR A 82 9.60 -10.34 -8.55
N ASP A 83 9.39 -11.65 -8.52
CA ASP A 83 8.43 -12.39 -9.35
C ASP A 83 7.10 -12.68 -8.63
N PHE A 84 6.93 -12.20 -7.39
CA PHE A 84 5.73 -12.44 -6.58
C PHE A 84 4.94 -11.16 -6.27
N GLY A 85 3.68 -11.36 -5.87
CA GLY A 85 2.79 -10.31 -5.39
C GLY A 85 2.41 -10.51 -3.93
N VAL A 86 1.95 -9.43 -3.29
CA VAL A 86 1.49 -9.44 -1.89
C VAL A 86 0.13 -8.76 -1.79
N ALA A 87 -0.82 -9.45 -1.14
CA ALA A 87 -2.13 -8.91 -0.84
C ALA A 87 -2.04 -7.79 0.19
N THR A 88 -2.37 -6.57 -0.22
CA THR A 88 -2.38 -5.37 0.64
C THR A 88 -3.61 -4.53 0.35
N ARG A 89 -3.95 -3.63 1.26
CA ARG A 89 -4.99 -2.64 1.01
C ARG A 89 -4.56 -1.72 -0.13
N ILE A 90 -5.46 -1.48 -1.08
CA ILE A 90 -5.23 -0.61 -2.24
C ILE A 90 -4.90 0.83 -1.82
N GLU A 91 -4.42 1.61 -2.80
CA GLU A 91 -4.01 3.00 -2.63
C GLU A 91 -2.80 3.16 -1.69
N GLY A 92 -2.86 4.12 -0.77
CA GLY A 92 -1.75 4.55 0.06
C GLY A 92 -1.08 3.43 0.87
N PRO A 93 -1.82 2.59 1.62
CA PRO A 93 -1.25 1.50 2.39
C PRO A 93 -0.41 0.54 1.53
N GLY A 94 -0.95 0.08 0.40
CA GLY A 94 -0.23 -0.82 -0.49
C GLY A 94 1.02 -0.18 -1.08
N THR A 95 0.98 1.11 -1.42
CA THR A 95 2.16 1.81 -1.95
C THR A 95 3.29 1.89 -0.93
N VAL A 96 3.01 2.23 0.33
CA VAL A 96 4.05 2.29 1.37
C VAL A 96 4.55 0.90 1.79
N LEU A 97 3.67 -0.10 1.89
CA LEU A 97 4.06 -1.45 2.31
C LEU A 97 4.87 -2.17 1.22
N VAL A 98 4.50 -2.02 -0.06
CA VAL A 98 5.32 -2.54 -1.18
C VAL A 98 6.70 -1.88 -1.18
N HIS A 99 6.80 -0.58 -0.86
CA HIS A 99 8.09 0.09 -0.72
C HIS A 99 8.95 -0.52 0.41
N VAL A 100 8.37 -0.82 1.56
CA VAL A 100 9.07 -1.51 2.66
C VAL A 100 9.61 -2.86 2.20
N ILE A 101 8.80 -3.67 1.52
CA ILE A 101 9.21 -4.99 1.01
C ILE A 101 10.36 -4.84 0.01
N ARG A 102 10.28 -3.87 -0.90
CA ARG A 102 11.34 -3.60 -1.89
C ARG A 102 12.66 -3.22 -1.25
N ARG A 103 12.64 -2.28 -0.29
CA ARG A 103 13.83 -1.89 0.46
C ARG A 103 14.44 -3.07 1.22
N PHE A 104 13.60 -3.90 1.85
CA PHE A 104 14.06 -5.13 2.50
C PHE A 104 14.75 -6.07 1.51
N HIS A 105 14.10 -6.33 0.36
CA HIS A 105 14.61 -7.23 -0.68
C HIS A 105 15.99 -6.80 -1.20
N TYR A 106 16.19 -5.50 -1.43
CA TYR A 106 17.44 -5.01 -2.00
C TYR A 106 18.57 -4.76 -0.99
N GLU A 107 18.25 -4.41 0.26
CA GLU A 107 19.26 -3.91 1.20
C GLU A 107 19.51 -4.80 2.42
N ILE A 108 18.59 -5.74 2.70
CA ILE A 108 18.74 -6.68 3.82
C ILE A 108 18.96 -8.07 3.27
N SER A 109 17.98 -8.61 2.55
CA SER A 109 18.08 -9.96 1.99
C SER A 109 17.07 -10.14 0.87
N ALA A 110 17.52 -10.73 -0.24
CA ALA A 110 16.68 -11.07 -1.38
C ALA A 110 15.54 -11.98 -0.93
N LEU A 111 14.31 -11.53 -1.16
CA LEU A 111 13.06 -12.20 -0.85
C LEU A 111 12.57 -13.05 -2.04
N GLU A 112 12.02 -14.22 -1.74
CA GLU A 112 11.39 -15.14 -2.69
C GLU A 112 9.87 -15.25 -2.43
N GLU A 113 9.15 -15.94 -3.32
CA GLU A 113 7.75 -16.27 -3.09
C GLU A 113 7.58 -17.04 -1.76
N GLY A 114 6.60 -16.63 -0.95
CA GLY A 114 6.35 -17.20 0.38
C GLY A 114 7.15 -16.55 1.52
N ASP A 115 8.18 -15.75 1.23
CA ASP A 115 8.89 -15.01 2.27
C ASP A 115 8.05 -13.88 2.87
N VAL A 116 7.06 -13.36 2.14
CA VAL A 116 6.22 -12.24 2.60
C VAL A 116 4.77 -12.68 2.73
N THR A 117 4.22 -12.55 3.94
CA THR A 117 2.80 -12.69 4.19
C THR A 117 2.14 -11.32 4.21
N GLY A 118 1.17 -11.10 3.32
CA GLY A 118 0.33 -9.91 3.29
C GLY A 118 -0.94 -10.10 4.11
N TRP A 119 -2.10 -9.83 3.48
CA TRP A 119 -3.39 -10.05 4.10
C TRP A 119 -3.55 -11.47 4.66
N THR A 120 -4.10 -11.53 5.87
CA THR A 120 -4.39 -12.78 6.59
C THR A 120 -5.85 -12.75 7.02
N HIS A 121 -6.54 -13.89 6.96
CA HIS A 121 -7.95 -13.95 7.34
C HIS A 121 -8.17 -13.46 8.79
N PRO A 122 -9.24 -12.69 9.09
CA PRO A 122 -9.54 -12.19 10.44
C PRO A 122 -9.50 -13.26 11.54
N ASP A 123 -10.01 -14.47 11.26
CA ASP A 123 -10.02 -15.58 12.23
C ASP A 123 -8.62 -16.13 12.58
N ALA A 124 -7.59 -15.79 11.80
CA ALA A 124 -6.21 -16.23 12.02
C ALA A 124 -5.36 -15.15 12.71
N VAL A 125 -5.95 -14.00 13.07
CA VAL A 125 -5.27 -12.91 13.78
C VAL A 125 -6.02 -12.55 15.06
N GLU A 126 -5.28 -12.11 16.07
CA GLU A 126 -5.87 -11.66 17.33
C GLU A 126 -6.30 -10.19 17.22
N ALA A 127 -7.59 -9.93 17.44
CA ALA A 127 -8.15 -8.58 17.42
C ALA A 127 -7.47 -7.68 18.46
N GLY A 128 -7.28 -6.40 18.10
CA GLY A 128 -6.68 -5.40 18.99
C GLY A 128 -5.15 -5.48 19.14
N LEU A 129 -4.50 -6.51 18.59
CA LEU A 129 -3.04 -6.57 18.48
C LEU A 129 -2.55 -6.05 17.12
N ALA A 130 -1.26 -5.72 17.01
CA ALA A 130 -0.66 -5.21 15.78
C ALA A 130 -0.82 -6.19 14.60
N GLU A 131 -0.88 -7.49 14.87
CA GLU A 131 -1.12 -8.55 13.90
C GLU A 131 -2.48 -8.45 13.21
N SER A 132 -3.51 -7.90 13.89
CA SER A 132 -4.83 -7.66 13.28
C SER A 132 -4.76 -6.74 12.05
N ASN A 133 -3.71 -5.92 11.93
CA ASN A 133 -3.51 -5.06 10.77
C ASN A 133 -3.26 -5.85 9.46
N LEU A 134 -2.87 -7.14 9.56
CA LEU A 134 -2.81 -8.03 8.40
C LEU A 134 -4.22 -8.25 7.83
N ALA A 135 -5.24 -8.40 8.67
CA ALA A 135 -6.62 -8.62 8.23
C ALA A 135 -7.29 -7.40 7.58
N SER A 136 -6.78 -6.19 7.84
CA SER A 136 -7.17 -4.97 7.10
C SER A 136 -6.31 -4.69 5.87
N GLY A 137 -5.30 -5.53 5.59
CA GLY A 137 -4.33 -5.35 4.51
C GLY A 137 -3.37 -4.17 4.75
N THR A 138 -3.23 -3.70 5.98
CA THR A 138 -2.40 -2.55 6.37
C THR A 138 -1.15 -2.96 7.15
N ALA A 139 -0.76 -4.22 7.03
CA ALA A 139 0.49 -4.77 7.49
C ALA A 139 1.02 -5.83 6.53
N VAL A 140 2.31 -6.13 6.65
CA VAL A 140 2.99 -7.26 6.03
C VAL A 140 3.93 -7.89 7.04
N SER A 141 4.12 -9.20 6.94
CA SER A 141 5.08 -9.96 7.74
C SER A 141 6.16 -10.52 6.82
N ILE A 142 7.40 -10.10 7.01
CA ILE A 142 8.55 -10.52 6.18
C ILE A 142 9.31 -11.59 6.95
N ARG A 143 9.43 -12.78 6.35
CA ARG A 143 10.06 -13.99 6.89
C ARG A 143 9.61 -14.33 8.31
N PRO A 144 8.30 -14.53 8.57
CA PRO A 144 7.80 -14.84 9.91
C PRO A 144 8.46 -16.07 10.55
N GLY A 145 8.91 -17.06 9.76
CA GLY A 145 9.65 -18.21 10.25
C GLY A 145 11.08 -17.90 10.74
N HIS A 146 11.72 -16.85 10.20
CA HIS A 146 13.05 -16.40 10.63
C HIS A 146 12.97 -15.42 11.82
N TYR A 147 11.86 -14.70 11.92
CA TYR A 147 11.63 -13.67 12.94
C TYR A 147 10.36 -13.96 13.75
N PRO A 148 10.34 -15.07 14.53
CA PRO A 148 9.16 -15.49 15.26
C PRO A 148 8.76 -14.46 16.32
N ARG A 149 7.46 -14.35 16.56
CA ARG A 149 6.89 -13.49 17.60
C ARG A 149 7.47 -13.86 18.97
N GLY A 150 7.80 -12.84 19.76
CA GLY A 150 8.43 -12.98 21.07
C GLY A 150 9.96 -12.94 21.03
N ALA A 151 10.58 -13.24 19.89
CA ALA A 151 12.03 -13.24 19.74
C ALA A 151 12.56 -11.84 19.39
N ARG A 152 13.79 -11.54 19.84
CA ARG A 152 14.54 -10.33 19.49
C ARG A 152 15.91 -10.70 18.93
N GLY A 153 16.47 -9.80 18.14
CA GLY A 153 17.85 -9.92 17.67
C GLY A 153 18.01 -10.80 16.43
N GLY A 154 16.95 -10.93 15.62
CA GLY A 154 17.04 -11.61 14.33
C GLY A 154 17.82 -10.81 13.28
N PHE A 155 17.90 -9.48 13.42
CA PHE A 155 18.67 -8.62 12.51
C PHE A 155 20.09 -8.38 13.00
N PHE A 156 21.05 -8.48 12.09
CA PHE A 156 22.40 -7.97 12.31
C PHE A 156 22.39 -6.43 12.47
N PRO A 157 23.40 -5.83 13.13
CA PRO A 157 23.41 -4.38 13.38
C PRO A 157 23.30 -3.51 12.11
N GLY A 158 23.87 -3.96 10.99
CA GLY A 158 23.75 -3.30 9.69
C GLY A 158 22.33 -3.34 9.14
N GLU A 159 21.71 -4.52 9.14
CA GLU A 159 20.32 -4.71 8.69
C GLU A 159 19.34 -3.93 9.56
N LEU A 160 19.55 -3.92 10.88
CA LEU A 160 18.74 -3.10 11.77
C LEU A 160 18.87 -1.62 11.44
N THR A 161 20.05 -1.14 11.01
CA THR A 161 20.21 0.24 10.54
C THR A 161 19.36 0.51 9.30
N VAL A 162 19.31 -0.42 8.35
CA VAL A 162 18.43 -0.35 7.17
C VAL A 162 16.96 -0.33 7.58
N VAL A 163 16.52 -1.21 8.48
CA VAL A 163 15.14 -1.19 9.01
C VAL A 163 14.79 0.19 9.56
N ARG A 164 15.69 0.77 10.37
CA ARG A 164 15.48 2.10 10.97
C ARG A 164 15.43 3.21 9.95
N ASP A 165 16.27 3.12 8.92
CA ASP A 165 16.29 4.05 7.79
C ASP A 165 14.97 4.01 7.01
N ILE A 166 14.44 2.82 6.69
CA ILE A 166 13.16 2.64 6.00
C ILE A 166 12.02 3.34 6.77
N LEU A 167 11.94 3.13 8.09
CA LEU A 167 10.91 3.76 8.92
C LEU A 167 11.04 5.29 8.93
N ALA A 168 12.27 5.80 9.02
CA ALA A 168 12.57 7.23 8.99
C ALA A 168 12.24 7.86 7.64
N GLU A 169 12.55 7.17 6.55
CA GLU A 169 12.24 7.58 5.19
C GLU A 169 10.73 7.74 4.96
N LEU A 170 9.94 6.86 5.56
CA LEU A 170 8.48 6.92 5.55
C LEU A 170 7.91 7.83 6.64
N GLU A 171 8.76 8.65 7.28
CA GLU A 171 8.41 9.63 8.30
C GLU A 171 7.59 9.05 9.47
N GLY A 172 7.76 7.75 9.75
CA GLY A 172 7.03 7.04 10.80
C GLY A 172 5.58 6.66 10.49
N VAL A 173 5.14 6.80 9.23
CA VAL A 173 3.83 6.27 8.78
C VAL A 173 3.77 4.75 8.94
N VAL A 174 4.91 4.08 8.76
CA VAL A 174 5.07 2.66 9.07
C VAL A 174 5.73 2.52 10.45
N ARG A 175 5.24 1.55 11.23
CA ARG A 175 5.83 1.06 12.47
C ARG A 175 6.35 -0.36 12.26
N TRP A 176 7.25 -0.78 13.16
CA TRP A 176 7.87 -2.09 13.14
C TRP A 176 7.54 -2.85 14.43
N GLY A 177 7.05 -4.08 14.29
CA GLY A 177 6.65 -4.94 15.41
C GLY A 177 7.80 -5.28 16.36
N GLY A 178 9.06 -5.17 15.91
CA GLY A 178 10.22 -5.30 16.78
C GLY A 178 10.31 -4.23 17.88
N ASP A 179 9.63 -3.09 17.75
CA ASP A 179 9.56 -2.07 18.81
C ASP A 179 8.41 -2.29 19.80
N GLU A 180 7.49 -3.20 19.52
CA GLU A 180 6.36 -3.49 20.39
C GLU A 180 6.81 -4.18 21.68
N ARG A 181 5.94 -4.13 22.70
CA ARG A 181 6.20 -4.74 24.02
C ARG A 181 6.51 -6.23 23.88
N THR A 182 5.63 -6.93 23.14
CA THR A 182 5.91 -8.27 22.64
C THR A 182 6.54 -8.11 21.26
N PRO A 183 7.84 -8.41 21.11
CA PRO A 183 8.53 -8.16 19.85
C PRO A 183 7.98 -9.04 18.74
N HIS A 184 7.77 -8.46 17.56
CA HIS A 184 7.49 -9.21 16.34
C HIS A 184 8.30 -8.62 15.19
N GLU A 185 9.55 -9.05 15.07
CA GLU A 185 10.53 -8.45 14.15
C GLU A 185 10.19 -8.67 12.66
N ALA A 186 9.35 -9.66 12.32
CA ALA A 186 8.81 -9.84 10.97
C ALA A 186 7.81 -8.76 10.56
N LEU A 187 7.09 -8.15 11.52
CA LEU A 187 5.86 -7.39 11.25
C LEU A 187 6.14 -5.91 10.95
N PHE A 188 5.63 -5.43 9.83
CA PHE A 188 5.61 -4.01 9.45
C PHE A 188 4.17 -3.59 9.20
N PHE A 189 3.73 -2.48 9.81
CA PHE A 189 2.33 -2.07 9.76
C PHE A 189 2.18 -0.56 9.72
N LEU A 190 1.07 -0.06 9.16
CA LEU A 190 0.73 1.35 9.23
C LEU A 190 0.48 1.75 10.68
N GLY A 191 1.20 2.78 11.16
CA GLY A 191 1.02 3.39 12.47
C GLY A 191 0.02 4.54 12.48
N VAL A 192 -0.80 4.68 11.42
CA VAL A 192 -1.73 5.79 11.23
C VAL A 192 -3.13 5.28 10.86
N PRO A 193 -4.20 5.95 11.33
CA PRO A 193 -5.57 5.58 10.99
C PRO A 193 -5.94 5.99 9.55
N PRO A 194 -7.08 5.50 9.04
CA PRO A 194 -7.63 5.97 7.77
C PRO A 194 -7.76 7.50 7.72
N GLY A 195 -7.35 8.11 6.61
CA GLY A 195 -7.46 9.56 6.39
C GLY A 195 -6.35 10.41 7.02
N ASP A 196 -5.36 9.82 7.69
CA ASP A 196 -4.23 10.58 8.23
C ASP A 196 -3.40 11.23 7.10
N PRO A 197 -3.18 12.56 7.12
CA PRO A 197 -2.49 13.27 6.05
C PRO A 197 -1.02 12.85 5.87
N ARG A 198 -0.39 12.26 6.90
CA ARG A 198 0.99 11.76 6.81
C ARG A 198 1.12 10.64 5.80
N LEU A 199 0.10 9.79 5.66
CA LEU A 199 0.09 8.72 4.66
C LEU A 199 0.15 9.31 3.24
N ASN A 200 -0.69 10.30 2.95
CA ASN A 200 -0.71 10.96 1.63
C ASN A 200 0.61 11.67 1.34
N LYS A 201 1.23 12.29 2.35
CA LYS A 201 2.56 12.90 2.21
C LYS A 201 3.62 11.85 1.85
N ALA A 202 3.64 10.71 2.54
CA ALA A 202 4.57 9.62 2.27
C ALA A 202 4.35 9.03 0.86
N VAL A 203 3.09 8.79 0.48
CA VAL A 203 2.74 8.32 -0.88
C VAL A 203 3.21 9.30 -1.94
N GLY A 204 2.88 10.60 -1.80
CA GLY A 204 3.31 11.61 -2.76
C GLY A 204 4.83 11.75 -2.85
N LYS A 205 5.57 11.47 -1.77
CA LYS A 205 7.04 11.39 -1.80
C LYS A 205 7.53 10.21 -2.64
N LEU A 206 6.96 9.02 -2.43
CA LEU A 206 7.33 7.82 -3.19
C LEU A 206 6.93 7.93 -4.68
N GLU A 207 5.79 8.55 -4.98
CA GLU A 207 5.34 8.75 -6.35
C GLU A 207 6.25 9.72 -7.12
N ARG A 208 6.72 10.80 -6.49
CA ARG A 208 7.70 11.70 -7.13
C ARG A 208 8.97 10.97 -7.54
N TRP A 209 9.45 10.06 -6.70
CA TRP A 209 10.63 9.26 -6.98
C TRP A 209 10.45 8.29 -8.15
N ALA A 210 9.23 7.81 -8.40
CA ALA A 210 8.95 7.02 -9.61
C ALA A 210 9.20 7.82 -10.91
N TYR A 211 9.26 9.15 -10.84
CA TYR A 211 9.56 10.04 -11.96
C TYR A 211 11.00 10.60 -11.93
N GLU A 212 11.79 10.29 -10.91
CA GLU A 212 13.19 10.71 -10.74
C GLU A 212 14.10 9.47 -10.71
N PRO A 213 14.79 9.12 -11.82
CA PRO A 213 15.54 7.86 -11.96
C PRO A 213 16.63 7.60 -10.89
N GLU A 214 17.06 8.63 -10.16
CA GLU A 214 18.09 8.56 -9.11
C GLU A 214 17.52 8.54 -7.68
N ALA A 215 16.20 8.61 -7.52
CA ALA A 215 15.53 8.59 -6.22
C ALA A 215 14.63 7.34 -6.10
N GLY A 216 14.75 6.61 -4.99
CA GLY A 216 13.83 5.49 -4.68
C GLY A 216 14.50 4.24 -4.13
N ALA A 217 13.72 3.17 -4.00
CA ALA A 217 14.23 1.89 -3.49
C ALA A 217 15.27 1.28 -4.46
N GLY A 218 16.44 0.94 -3.91
CA GLY A 218 17.56 0.36 -4.67
C GLY A 218 18.53 1.38 -5.29
N THR A 219 18.32 2.69 -5.09
CA THR A 219 19.36 3.68 -5.42
C THR A 219 20.43 3.69 -4.35
N HIS A 220 21.68 4.04 -4.70
CA HIS A 220 22.79 4.01 -3.76
C HIS A 220 22.65 5.15 -2.74
N VAL A 221 21.95 4.88 -1.63
CA VAL A 221 21.82 5.79 -0.51
C VAL A 221 22.73 5.34 0.63
N ASP A 222 23.54 6.25 1.18
CA ASP A 222 24.32 5.99 2.38
C ASP A 222 23.41 5.95 3.62
N VAL A 223 22.88 4.76 3.91
CA VAL A 223 22.08 4.47 5.11
C VAL A 223 22.86 4.67 6.42
N PHE A 224 24.19 4.68 6.37
CA PHE A 224 25.06 4.89 7.52
C PHE A 224 25.42 6.36 7.75
N SER A 225 25.00 7.25 6.87
CA SER A 225 25.25 8.69 6.99
C SER A 225 24.77 9.24 8.35
N PRO A 226 25.52 10.15 8.98
CA PRO A 226 25.18 10.65 10.32
C PRO A 226 23.78 11.26 10.41
N GLN A 227 23.33 11.94 9.36
CA GLN A 227 22.03 12.59 9.30
C GLN A 227 20.88 11.57 9.35
N ARG A 228 20.91 10.53 8.51
CA ARG A 228 19.84 9.52 8.49
C ARG A 228 19.78 8.73 9.80
N ARG A 229 20.94 8.38 10.36
CA ARG A 229 21.01 7.74 11.69
C ARG A 229 20.43 8.62 12.79
N LYS A 230 20.61 9.94 12.71
CA LYS A 230 20.00 10.90 13.65
C LYS A 230 18.49 10.95 13.48
N GLU A 231 17.98 11.06 12.26
CA GLU A 231 16.55 11.06 11.94
C GLU A 231 15.86 9.77 12.43
N ALA A 232 16.49 8.63 12.17
CA ALA A 232 15.96 7.33 12.56
C ALA A 232 15.94 7.14 14.09
N ARG A 233 16.95 7.63 14.80
CA ARG A 233 16.97 7.63 16.28
C ARG A 233 15.86 8.51 16.85
N ALA A 234 15.74 9.73 16.32
CA ALA A 234 14.69 10.66 16.74
C ALA A 234 13.28 10.11 16.48
N LEU A 235 13.08 9.42 15.35
CA LEU A 235 11.80 8.75 15.07
C LEU A 235 11.52 7.63 16.08
N ARG A 236 12.50 6.76 16.34
CA ARG A 236 12.34 5.65 17.29
C ARG A 236 11.96 6.15 18.67
N GLU A 237 12.58 7.23 19.15
CA GLU A 237 12.23 7.85 20.43
C GLU A 237 10.78 8.32 20.46
N ARG A 238 10.32 9.03 19.41
CA ARG A 238 8.92 9.46 19.28
C ARG A 238 7.93 8.29 19.23
N GLN A 239 8.29 7.20 18.56
CA GLN A 239 7.40 6.04 18.41
C GLN A 239 7.29 5.18 19.69
N ARG A 240 8.27 5.28 20.60
CA ARG A 240 8.27 4.59 21.90
C ARG A 240 7.63 5.40 23.02
N SER A 241 7.43 6.71 22.84
CA SER A 241 6.79 7.59 23.82
C SER A 241 5.26 7.67 23.69
N VAL A 242 4.68 6.96 22.73
CA VAL A 242 3.24 6.87 22.44
C VAL A 242 2.80 5.45 22.72
#